data_AF-A0A807LLB3-F1
#
_entry.id   AF-A0A807LLB3-F1
#
_cell.length_a   1.000
_cell.length_b   1.000
_cell.length_c   1.000
_cell.angle_alpha   90.00
_cell.angle_beta   90.00
_cell.angle_gamma   90.00
#
_symmetry.space_group_name_H-M   'P 1'
#
loop_
_entity.id
_entity.type
_entity.pdbx_description
1 polymer ?
#
loop_
_entity_poly.entity_id
_entity_poly.type
_entity_poly.pdbx_seq_one_letter_code
_entity_poly.pdbx_strand_id
1 'polypeptide(L)'
;MKTHKIVMLTAAISAATLLPSLALAAKSLVTGEWQVKQAFINTESERTLNYQFNDDRLVGRFLSVTDKGISTSLPGGSNCQSPTIKENGSTLNAWVAATQSIPEKDAAKTYELGLDGKAKAQVENITCASGNFSNGDPGADASFAVVNKSVLLNWTDGTILLLAPVDKNSKPKASFDCAKAASAPEKAICSDRELASLDNSVARSYRSFRQEAVKVGNKDLDKQLQSQQKAWLSQRNSCNADTECLKKSMNDRLETLAHSLDGV
;
A
#
# COMPACT_ATOMS: atom_id res chain seq x y z
N MET A 1 72.01 59.03 18.54
CA MET A 1 70.76 58.68 19.25
C MET A 1 69.70 58.26 18.25
N LYS A 2 69.17 57.04 18.42
CA LYS A 2 67.92 56.43 17.90
C LYS A 2 67.70 56.31 16.39
N THR A 3 68.23 55.23 15.81
CA THR A 3 67.72 54.57 14.60
C THR A 3 66.34 53.95 14.86
N HIS A 4 65.32 54.35 14.10
CA HIS A 4 63.96 53.78 14.18
C HIS A 4 63.85 52.59 13.23
N LYS A 5 63.57 51.40 13.76
CA LYS A 5 63.19 50.22 12.97
C LYS A 5 61.68 50.29 12.68
N ILE A 6 61.32 50.37 11.41
CA ILE A 6 59.96 50.20 10.93
C ILE A 6 59.65 48.69 10.92
N VAL A 7 58.67 48.27 11.71
CA VAL A 7 58.14 46.90 11.69
C VAL A 7 56.92 46.92 10.77
N MET A 8 57.01 46.30 9.59
CA MET A 8 55.85 46.03 8.76
C MET A 8 55.13 44.79 9.28
N LEU A 9 53.91 44.96 9.79
CA LEU A 9 52.98 43.86 10.04
C LEU A 9 52.37 43.43 8.70
N THR A 10 52.68 42.22 8.24
CA THR A 10 51.93 41.54 7.17
C THR A 10 50.66 40.97 7.77
N ALA A 11 49.50 41.55 7.44
CA ALA A 11 48.20 40.97 7.75
C ALA A 11 47.94 39.78 6.80
N ALA A 12 47.94 38.56 7.35
CA ALA A 12 47.50 37.38 6.63
C ALA A 12 45.96 37.37 6.60
N ILE A 13 45.38 37.67 5.44
CA ILE A 13 43.94 37.51 5.20
C ILE A 13 43.69 36.02 4.97
N SER A 14 43.23 35.31 6.01
CA SER A 14 42.73 33.95 5.88
C SER A 14 41.38 33.98 5.15
N ALA A 15 41.38 33.69 3.85
CA ALA A 15 40.17 33.43 3.10
C ALA A 15 39.58 32.09 3.57
N ALA A 16 38.58 32.14 4.47
CA ALA A 16 37.79 30.98 4.83
C ALA A 16 36.91 30.60 3.63
N THR A 17 37.35 29.61 2.85
CA THR A 17 36.52 28.98 1.83
C THR A 17 35.37 28.26 2.50
N LEU A 18 34.18 28.86 2.48
CA LEU A 18 32.92 28.18 2.80
C LEU A 18 32.72 27.08 1.77
N LEU A 19 33.06 25.84 2.13
CA LEU A 19 32.59 24.67 1.40
C LEU A 19 31.06 24.64 1.52
N PRO A 20 30.29 24.65 0.42
CA PRO A 20 28.87 24.46 0.51
C PRO A 20 28.61 23.08 1.12
N SER A 21 27.99 23.06 2.29
CA SER A 21 27.46 21.86 2.89
C SER A 21 26.45 21.25 1.91
N LEU A 22 26.87 20.25 1.15
CA LEU A 22 25.94 19.35 0.47
C LEU A 22 25.18 18.61 1.57
N ALA A 23 24.12 19.22 2.09
CA ALA A 23 23.13 18.52 2.86
C ALA A 23 22.55 17.46 1.92
N LEU A 24 22.98 16.21 2.12
CA LEU A 24 22.34 15.06 1.48
C LEU A 24 20.88 15.13 1.92
N ALA A 25 19.97 15.45 1.01
CA ALA A 25 18.54 15.48 1.33
C ALA A 25 18.20 14.13 1.99
N ALA A 26 17.62 14.18 3.19
CA ALA A 26 17.23 12.97 3.89
C ALA A 26 16.30 12.18 2.96
N LYS A 27 16.60 10.90 2.77
CA LYS A 27 15.79 10.04 1.92
C LYS A 27 14.42 9.86 2.60
N SER A 28 13.35 10.16 1.88
CA SER A 28 11.96 9.94 2.32
C SER A 28 11.79 8.55 2.94
N LEU A 29 11.03 8.48 4.02
CA LEU A 29 10.82 7.25 4.78
C LEU A 29 9.90 6.26 4.06
N VAL A 30 9.11 6.75 3.09
CA VAL A 30 8.16 5.93 2.33
C VAL A 30 8.69 5.51 0.95
N THR A 31 9.89 5.94 0.59
CA THR A 31 10.57 5.47 -0.65
C THR A 31 10.95 4.00 -0.52
N GLY A 32 10.39 3.14 -1.36
CA GLY A 32 10.63 1.70 -1.33
C GLY A 32 9.54 0.87 -2.00
N GLU A 33 9.69 -0.45 -1.92
CA GLU A 33 8.67 -1.42 -2.32
C GLU A 33 7.92 -1.91 -1.09
N TRP A 34 6.59 -1.84 -1.16
CA TRP A 34 5.68 -2.12 -0.08
C TRP A 34 4.63 -3.12 -0.51
N GLN A 35 4.16 -3.92 0.44
CA GLN A 35 3.00 -4.77 0.30
C GLN A 35 1.97 -4.38 1.36
N VAL A 36 0.70 -4.32 0.98
CA VAL A 36 -0.41 -4.10 1.91
C VAL A 36 -0.53 -5.30 2.83
N LYS A 37 -0.25 -5.09 4.11
CA LYS A 37 -0.34 -6.09 5.16
C LYS A 37 -1.76 -6.19 5.71
N GLN A 38 -2.40 -5.04 5.94
CA GLN A 38 -3.75 -4.94 6.51
C GLN A 38 -4.47 -3.74 5.91
N ALA A 39 -5.79 -3.83 5.82
CA ALA A 39 -6.68 -2.74 5.42
C ALA A 39 -7.68 -2.44 6.54
N PHE A 40 -7.74 -1.18 6.95
CA PHE A 40 -8.57 -0.69 8.05
C PHE A 40 -9.66 0.22 7.49
N ILE A 41 -10.82 0.15 8.12
CA ILE A 41 -11.98 0.96 7.78
C ILE A 41 -12.45 1.72 9.02
N ASN A 42 -13.20 2.79 8.80
CA ASN A 42 -13.90 3.48 9.88
C ASN A 42 -15.04 2.59 10.38
N THR A 43 -14.94 2.07 11.61
CA THR A 43 -15.95 1.18 12.20
C THR A 43 -17.21 1.90 12.66
N GLU A 44 -17.18 3.23 12.71
CA GLU A 44 -18.30 4.10 13.10
C GLU A 44 -18.97 4.76 11.90
N SER A 45 -18.57 4.40 10.68
CA SER A 45 -19.16 4.91 9.44
C SER A 45 -20.62 4.43 9.29
N GLU A 46 -21.56 5.36 9.20
CA GLU A 46 -22.97 5.06 8.91
C GLU A 46 -23.24 4.74 7.44
N ARG A 47 -22.29 5.02 6.55
CA ARG A 47 -22.37 4.68 5.12
C ARG A 47 -21.75 3.31 4.86
N THR A 48 -22.31 2.60 3.88
CA THR A 48 -21.68 1.41 3.31
C THR A 48 -20.37 1.81 2.65
N LEU A 49 -19.28 1.20 3.11
CA LEU A 49 -17.96 1.35 2.51
C LEU A 49 -17.81 0.35 1.36
N ASN A 50 -17.14 0.78 0.31
CA ASN A 50 -16.76 -0.05 -0.82
C ASN A 50 -15.84 -1.20 -0.40
N TYR A 51 -14.96 -0.98 0.58
CA TYR A 51 -14.05 -2.00 1.11
C TYR A 51 -14.39 -2.37 2.54
N GLN A 52 -14.08 -3.61 2.91
CA GLN A 52 -14.22 -4.12 4.28
C GLN A 52 -12.88 -4.19 5.02
N PHE A 53 -12.93 -4.42 6.33
CA PHE A 53 -11.72 -4.71 7.11
C PHE A 53 -10.98 -5.91 6.48
N ASN A 54 -9.68 -5.73 6.19
CA ASN A 54 -8.83 -6.70 5.50
C ASN A 54 -9.40 -7.24 4.17
N ASP A 55 -10.07 -6.38 3.39
CA ASP A 55 -10.56 -6.74 2.06
C ASP A 55 -9.47 -7.38 1.17
N ASP A 56 -9.75 -8.58 0.65
CA ASP A 56 -8.81 -9.36 -0.16
C ASP A 56 -8.49 -8.72 -1.53
N ARG A 57 -9.27 -7.71 -1.96
CA ARG A 57 -8.95 -6.85 -3.11
C ARG A 57 -7.76 -5.93 -2.82
N LEU A 58 -7.57 -5.53 -1.56
CA LEU A 58 -6.52 -4.62 -1.11
C LEU A 58 -5.33 -5.34 -0.48
N VAL A 59 -5.60 -6.32 0.40
CA VAL A 59 -4.55 -7.04 1.13
C VAL A 59 -3.68 -7.86 0.17
N GLY A 60 -2.37 -7.68 0.30
CA GLY A 60 -1.37 -8.33 -0.55
C GLY A 60 -1.05 -7.58 -1.84
N ARG A 61 -1.71 -6.45 -2.15
CA ARG A 61 -1.33 -5.59 -3.28
C ARG A 61 0.00 -4.89 -3.00
N PHE A 62 0.70 -4.54 -4.07
CA PHE A 62 2.03 -3.97 -4.03
C PHE A 62 2.01 -2.49 -4.39
N LEU A 63 2.96 -1.75 -3.83
CA LEU A 63 3.20 -0.34 -4.08
C LEU A 63 4.71 -0.15 -4.23
N SER A 64 5.14 0.61 -5.23
CA SER A 64 6.51 1.06 -5.39
C SER A 64 6.54 2.57 -5.41
N VAL A 65 7.25 3.18 -4.46
CA VAL A 65 7.47 4.62 -4.36
C VAL A 65 8.92 4.91 -4.70
N THR A 66 9.14 5.71 -5.73
CA THR A 66 10.47 6.16 -6.18
C THR A 66 10.47 7.65 -6.47
N ASP A 67 11.65 8.23 -6.64
CA ASP A 67 11.84 9.62 -7.11
C ASP A 67 11.28 9.86 -8.53
N LYS A 68 11.14 8.80 -9.34
CA LYS A 68 10.65 8.88 -10.72
C LYS A 68 9.14 8.70 -10.84
N GLY A 69 8.53 8.01 -9.87
CA GLY A 69 7.12 7.65 -9.96
C GLY A 69 6.64 6.76 -8.84
N ILE A 70 5.31 6.66 -8.77
CA ILE A 70 4.60 5.70 -7.92
C ILE A 70 3.77 4.79 -8.81
N SER A 71 3.93 3.49 -8.60
CA SER A 71 3.14 2.45 -9.25
C SER A 71 2.55 1.53 -8.20
N THR A 72 1.35 1.01 -8.44
CA THR A 72 0.67 0.13 -7.49
C THR A 72 -0.15 -0.91 -8.22
N SER A 73 -0.31 -2.08 -7.61
CA SER A 73 -1.26 -3.11 -8.04
C SER A 73 -2.62 -2.95 -7.34
N LEU A 74 -2.83 -1.90 -6.55
CA LEU A 74 -4.11 -1.65 -5.88
C LEU A 74 -5.21 -1.33 -6.92
N PRO A 75 -6.47 -1.77 -6.68
CA PRO A 75 -7.59 -1.45 -7.57
C PRO A 75 -7.80 0.07 -7.71
N GLY A 76 -7.97 0.53 -8.95
CA GLY A 76 -8.10 1.96 -9.25
C GLY A 76 -6.79 2.75 -9.14
N GLY A 77 -5.69 2.09 -8.80
CA GLY A 77 -4.36 2.66 -8.80
C GLY A 77 -3.93 3.11 -10.19
N SER A 78 -3.20 4.20 -10.23
CA SER A 78 -2.75 4.86 -11.46
C SER A 78 -1.26 5.18 -11.39
N ASN A 79 -0.70 5.57 -12.53
CA ASN A 79 0.72 5.88 -12.66
C ASN A 79 0.98 7.34 -12.28
N CYS A 80 1.57 7.54 -11.10
CA CYS A 80 2.07 8.84 -10.66
C CYS A 80 3.47 9.06 -11.22
N GLN A 81 3.71 10.21 -11.87
CA GLN A 81 5.00 10.54 -12.47
C GLN A 81 5.63 11.76 -11.81
N SER A 82 6.96 11.69 -11.61
CA SER A 82 7.77 12.75 -10.99
C SER A 82 7.17 13.27 -9.67
N PRO A 83 7.00 12.40 -8.66
CA PRO A 83 6.37 12.77 -7.40
C PRO A 83 7.20 13.80 -6.63
N THR A 84 6.53 14.80 -6.08
CA THR A 84 7.10 15.71 -5.08
C THR A 84 6.58 15.32 -3.70
N ILE A 85 7.48 15.19 -2.73
CA ILE A 85 7.14 14.80 -1.35
C ILE A 85 7.23 16.02 -0.45
N LYS A 86 6.15 16.29 0.30
CA LYS A 86 6.09 17.30 1.36
C LYS A 86 5.97 16.62 2.70
N GLU A 87 6.96 16.86 3.56
CA GLU A 87 7.02 16.31 4.90
C GLU A 87 6.44 17.28 5.93
N ASN A 88 5.65 16.74 6.87
CA ASN A 88 5.13 17.49 8.00
C ASN A 88 4.99 16.62 9.26
N GLY A 89 5.18 17.22 10.42
CA GLY A 89 4.88 16.56 11.70
C GLY A 89 3.38 16.62 12.00
N SER A 90 2.85 15.55 12.59
CA SER A 90 1.46 15.46 13.06
C SER A 90 1.35 14.48 14.25
N THR A 91 0.12 14.19 14.66
CA THR A 91 -0.24 13.01 15.48
C THR A 91 -0.92 11.97 14.59
N LEU A 92 -0.92 10.70 15.01
CA LEU A 92 -1.67 9.66 14.29
C LEU A 92 -3.16 10.00 14.23
N ASN A 93 -3.76 10.45 15.33
CA ASN A 93 -5.16 10.88 15.37
C ASN A 93 -5.47 11.99 14.37
N ALA A 94 -4.64 13.04 14.32
CA ALA A 94 -4.86 14.15 13.38
C ALA A 94 -4.76 13.69 11.91
N TRP A 95 -3.83 12.77 11.60
CA TRP A 95 -3.71 12.22 10.25
C TRP A 95 -4.90 11.32 9.88
N VAL A 96 -5.33 10.41 10.76
CA VAL A 96 -6.51 9.55 10.54
C VAL A 96 -7.78 10.37 10.40
N ALA A 97 -7.91 11.44 11.20
CA ALA A 97 -9.07 12.32 11.17
C ALA A 97 -9.26 13.01 9.81
N ALA A 98 -8.14 13.36 9.15
CA ALA A 98 -8.16 13.98 7.83
C ALA A 98 -8.75 13.04 6.76
N THR A 99 -8.58 11.71 6.90
CA THR A 99 -9.00 10.70 5.92
C THR A 99 -10.50 10.73 5.58
N GLN A 100 -11.36 11.02 6.54
CA GLN A 100 -12.81 11.14 6.32
C GLN A 100 -13.40 12.41 6.95
N SER A 101 -12.57 13.39 7.29
CA SER A 101 -12.98 14.61 8.02
C SER A 101 -13.77 14.30 9.30
N ILE A 102 -13.31 13.30 10.06
CA ILE A 102 -13.91 12.89 11.34
C ILE A 102 -13.27 13.64 12.52
N PRO A 103 -13.88 13.64 13.72
CA PRO A 103 -13.26 14.24 14.90
C PRO A 103 -11.88 13.64 15.21
N GLU A 104 -10.90 14.49 15.54
CA GLU A 104 -9.54 14.04 15.87
C GLU A 104 -9.49 13.13 17.09
N LYS A 105 -10.36 13.41 18.07
CA LYS A 105 -10.39 12.64 19.32
C LYS A 105 -10.70 11.17 19.01
N ASP A 106 -9.76 10.31 19.38
CA ASP A 106 -9.86 8.84 19.26
C ASP A 106 -9.98 8.32 17.81
N ALA A 107 -9.65 9.13 16.79
CA ALA A 107 -9.76 8.73 15.38
C ALA A 107 -9.01 7.42 15.05
N ALA A 108 -7.79 7.22 15.57
CA ALA A 108 -7.04 5.98 15.35
C ALA A 108 -7.71 4.75 16.01
N LYS A 109 -8.48 4.95 17.07
CA LYS A 109 -9.25 3.91 17.75
C LYS A 109 -10.53 3.57 16.97
N THR A 110 -11.20 4.56 16.38
CA THR A 110 -12.34 4.36 15.45
C THR A 110 -11.95 3.50 14.23
N TYR A 111 -10.69 3.49 13.84
CA TYR A 111 -10.16 2.61 12.78
C TYR A 111 -9.56 1.30 13.31
N GLU A 112 -9.57 1.08 14.62
CA GLU A 112 -8.95 -0.07 15.30
C GLU A 112 -7.48 -0.32 14.89
N LEU A 113 -6.69 0.74 14.67
CA LEU A 113 -5.32 0.61 14.14
C LEU A 113 -4.35 -0.13 15.08
N GLY A 114 -4.71 -0.28 16.37
CA GLY A 114 -3.84 -0.90 17.38
C GLY A 114 -2.58 -0.09 17.70
N LEU A 115 -2.56 1.21 17.34
CA LEU A 115 -1.47 2.15 17.58
C LEU A 115 -1.95 3.27 18.52
N ASP A 116 -1.04 3.84 19.30
CA ASP A 116 -1.35 5.02 20.11
C ASP A 116 -1.68 6.22 19.21
N GLY A 117 -2.93 6.67 19.23
CA GLY A 117 -3.42 7.81 18.44
C GLY A 117 -2.69 9.12 18.74
N LYS A 118 -2.09 9.27 19.92
CA LYS A 118 -1.30 10.45 20.29
C LYS A 118 0.16 10.36 19.88
N ALA A 119 0.60 9.21 19.34
CA ALA A 119 1.96 9.05 18.87
C ALA A 119 2.27 10.07 17.76
N LYS A 120 3.51 10.56 17.76
CA LYS A 120 4.01 11.44 16.70
C LYS A 120 4.01 10.69 15.37
N ALA A 121 3.44 11.32 14.36
CA ALA A 121 3.44 10.83 12.99
C ALA A 121 4.31 11.76 12.13
N GLN A 122 5.23 11.18 11.37
CA GLN A 122 5.83 11.86 10.24
C GLN A 122 4.93 11.63 9.03
N VAL A 123 4.31 12.70 8.56
CA VAL A 123 3.40 12.66 7.41
C VAL A 123 4.19 13.01 6.16
N GLU A 124 4.02 12.21 5.11
CA GLU A 124 4.59 12.45 3.79
C GLU A 124 3.45 12.53 2.78
N ASN A 125 3.15 13.76 2.34
CA ASN A 125 2.16 14.00 1.30
C ASN A 125 2.87 14.05 -0.05
N ILE A 126 2.38 13.28 -1.02
CA ILE A 126 2.96 13.19 -2.34
C ILE A 126 2.03 13.84 -3.35
N THR A 127 2.57 14.69 -4.21
CA THR A 127 1.87 15.26 -5.37
C THR A 127 2.56 14.80 -6.65
N CYS A 128 1.79 14.28 -7.60
CA CYS A 128 2.26 13.84 -8.90
C CYS A 128 2.34 15.03 -9.85
N ALA A 129 3.44 15.19 -10.58
CA ALA A 129 3.53 16.24 -11.61
C ALA A 129 2.61 15.92 -12.80
N SER A 130 2.45 14.64 -13.11
CA SER A 130 1.49 14.11 -14.08
C SER A 130 0.98 12.74 -13.65
N GLY A 131 -0.19 12.37 -14.17
CA GLY A 131 -0.95 11.23 -13.67
C GLY A 131 -1.59 11.54 -12.31
N ASN A 132 -1.87 10.51 -11.54
CA ASN A 132 -2.40 10.63 -10.19
C ASN A 132 -2.04 9.38 -9.38
N PHE A 133 -2.31 9.42 -8.08
CA PHE A 133 -2.29 8.25 -7.21
C PHE A 133 -3.64 8.10 -6.50
N SER A 134 -4.67 7.73 -7.25
CA SER A 134 -6.00 7.31 -6.76
C SER A 134 -6.55 7.98 -5.49
N ASN A 135 -6.55 9.32 -5.39
CA ASN A 135 -7.34 10.10 -4.41
C ASN A 135 -6.70 10.40 -3.04
N GLY A 136 -5.49 10.97 -2.98
CA GLY A 136 -5.10 11.77 -1.81
C GLY A 136 -6.06 12.96 -1.58
N ASP A 137 -6.20 13.37 -0.32
CA ASP A 137 -7.06 14.47 0.15
C ASP A 137 -6.84 15.79 -0.65
N PRO A 138 -7.73 16.80 -0.54
CA PRO A 138 -7.60 18.05 -1.31
C PRO A 138 -6.22 18.71 -1.15
N GLY A 139 -5.36 18.58 -2.17
CA GLY A 139 -4.02 19.15 -2.21
C GLY A 139 -2.85 18.14 -2.31
N ALA A 140 -3.09 16.83 -2.26
CA ALA A 140 -2.08 15.79 -2.49
C ALA A 140 -2.66 14.60 -3.29
N ASP A 141 -1.80 13.86 -4.00
CA ASP A 141 -2.16 12.61 -4.67
C ASP A 141 -2.07 11.40 -3.73
N ALA A 142 -1.15 11.41 -2.77
CA ALA A 142 -1.03 10.36 -1.77
C ALA A 142 -0.73 10.98 -0.40
N SER A 143 -1.23 10.37 0.69
CA SER A 143 -0.84 10.75 2.03
C SER A 143 -0.38 9.53 2.82
N PHE A 144 0.83 9.59 3.36
CA PHE A 144 1.41 8.56 4.21
C PHE A 144 1.64 9.07 5.62
N ALA A 145 1.52 8.19 6.61
CA ALA A 145 1.98 8.44 7.96
C ALA A 145 2.95 7.35 8.43
N VAL A 146 4.11 7.77 8.92
CA VAL A 146 5.09 6.89 9.55
C VAL A 146 5.02 7.07 11.06
N VAL A 147 4.64 5.99 11.77
CA VAL A 147 4.44 5.96 13.23
C VAL A 147 5.12 4.73 13.81
N ASN A 148 6.12 4.90 14.66
CA ASN A 148 6.85 3.78 15.30
C ASN A 148 7.31 2.69 14.32
N LYS A 149 7.79 3.08 13.13
CA LYS A 149 8.19 2.22 11.99
C LYS A 149 7.04 1.59 11.19
N SER A 150 5.80 1.74 11.62
CA SER A 150 4.63 1.40 10.80
C SER A 150 4.45 2.47 9.73
N VAL A 151 4.24 2.04 8.49
CA VAL A 151 3.91 2.93 7.37
C VAL A 151 2.44 2.73 7.03
N LEU A 152 1.67 3.80 7.17
CA LEU A 152 0.25 3.85 6.86
C LEU A 152 0.06 4.66 5.58
N LEU A 153 -0.89 4.24 4.75
CA LEU A 153 -1.32 4.95 3.55
C LEU A 153 -2.81 5.25 3.65
N ASN A 154 -3.18 6.51 3.48
CA ASN A 154 -4.56 6.91 3.26
C ASN A 154 -4.94 6.47 1.83
N TRP A 155 -5.94 5.60 1.72
CA TRP A 155 -6.43 5.04 0.47
C TRP A 155 -7.89 5.45 0.23
N THR A 156 -8.40 5.09 -0.94
CA THR A 156 -9.75 5.45 -1.37
C THR A 156 -10.83 4.99 -0.40
N ASP A 157 -11.96 5.71 -0.46
CA ASP A 157 -13.14 5.44 0.34
C ASP A 157 -12.89 5.54 1.86
N GLY A 158 -11.84 6.26 2.24
CA GLY A 158 -11.39 6.44 3.61
C GLY A 158 -10.84 5.16 4.24
N THR A 159 -10.29 4.27 3.43
CA THR A 159 -9.57 3.08 3.89
C THR A 159 -8.15 3.48 4.30
N ILE A 160 -7.64 2.92 5.40
CA ILE A 160 -6.23 3.08 5.79
C ILE A 160 -5.49 1.77 5.58
N LEU A 161 -4.36 1.80 4.89
CA LEU A 161 -3.56 0.61 4.60
C LEU A 161 -2.31 0.59 5.45
N LEU A 162 -2.06 -0.51 6.17
CA LEU A 162 -0.77 -0.77 6.78
C LEU A 162 0.15 -1.47 5.78
N LEU A 163 1.31 -0.88 5.56
CA LEU A 163 2.30 -1.36 4.61
C LEU A 163 3.44 -2.09 5.33
N ALA A 164 3.91 -3.16 4.69
CA ALA A 164 5.12 -3.89 5.08
C ALA A 164 6.15 -3.80 3.93
N PRO A 165 7.45 -3.66 4.24
CA PRO A 165 8.48 -3.63 3.20
C PRO A 165 8.55 -4.99 2.49
N VAL A 166 8.73 -4.98 1.17
CA VAL A 166 8.88 -6.20 0.38
C VAL A 166 10.29 -6.76 0.56
N ASP A 167 10.38 -8.01 1.03
CA ASP A 167 11.63 -8.76 0.96
C ASP A 167 11.84 -9.31 -0.46
N LYS A 168 12.73 -8.66 -1.21
CA LYS A 168 13.09 -9.04 -2.58
C LYS A 168 13.64 -10.46 -2.70
N ASN A 169 14.21 -11.01 -1.62
CA ASN A 169 14.79 -12.35 -1.60
C ASN A 169 13.76 -13.45 -1.30
N SER A 170 12.58 -13.09 -0.79
CA SER A 170 11.53 -14.05 -0.50
C SER A 170 10.96 -14.62 -1.81
N LYS A 171 10.79 -15.94 -1.87
CA LYS A 171 10.19 -16.57 -3.06
C LYS A 171 8.67 -16.34 -3.08
N PRO A 172 8.06 -16.14 -4.27
CA PRO A 172 6.61 -16.15 -4.40
C PRO A 172 6.02 -17.44 -3.82
N LYS A 173 4.92 -17.31 -3.09
CA LYS A 173 4.22 -18.44 -2.48
C LYS A 173 2.75 -18.35 -2.87
N ALA A 174 2.30 -19.20 -3.77
CA ALA A 174 0.90 -19.31 -4.16
C ALA A 174 0.07 -19.98 -3.05
N SER A 175 -1.26 -20.07 -3.25
CA SER A 175 -2.16 -20.78 -2.34
C SER A 175 -2.01 -22.31 -2.40
N PHE A 176 -1.24 -22.82 -3.36
CA PHE A 176 -0.90 -24.22 -3.58
C PHE A 176 0.62 -24.43 -3.52
N ASP A 177 1.04 -25.71 -3.51
CA ASP A 177 2.46 -26.07 -3.48
C ASP A 177 3.12 -25.82 -4.84
N CYS A 178 3.94 -24.78 -4.92
CA CYS A 178 4.67 -24.41 -6.12
C CYS A 178 5.63 -25.49 -6.63
N ALA A 179 6.08 -26.43 -5.79
CA ALA A 179 6.88 -27.57 -6.24
C ALA A 179 6.05 -28.57 -7.07
N LYS A 180 4.71 -28.51 -6.97
CA LYS A 180 3.77 -29.36 -7.70
C LYS A 180 3.11 -28.65 -8.89
N ALA A 181 3.51 -27.42 -9.19
CA ALA A 181 2.99 -26.65 -10.33
C ALA A 181 3.27 -27.39 -11.65
N ALA A 182 2.22 -27.83 -12.33
CA ALA A 182 2.35 -28.63 -13.55
C ALA A 182 1.98 -27.81 -14.80
N SER A 183 0.91 -27.03 -14.70
CA SER A 183 0.37 -26.25 -15.81
C SER A 183 1.12 -24.93 -16.02
N ALA A 184 1.02 -24.37 -17.23
CA ALA A 184 1.57 -23.04 -17.55
C ALA A 184 1.10 -21.92 -16.60
N PRO A 185 -0.21 -21.77 -16.28
CA PRO A 185 -0.68 -20.75 -15.35
C PRO A 185 -0.14 -20.95 -13.93
N GLU A 186 -0.08 -22.20 -13.43
CA GLU A 186 0.48 -22.47 -12.10
C GLU A 186 1.95 -22.09 -12.00
N LYS A 187 2.74 -22.40 -13.04
CA LYS A 187 4.16 -22.03 -13.10
C LYS A 187 4.34 -20.51 -13.14
N ALA A 188 3.53 -19.81 -13.94
CA ALA A 188 3.53 -18.35 -13.99
C ALA A 188 3.21 -17.75 -12.60
N ILE A 189 2.13 -18.21 -11.97
CA ILE A 189 1.74 -17.79 -10.60
C ILE A 189 2.86 -18.03 -9.60
N CYS A 190 3.56 -19.16 -9.67
CA CYS A 190 4.66 -19.49 -8.76
C CYS A 190 5.96 -18.75 -9.04
N SER A 191 6.12 -18.14 -10.21
CA SER A 191 7.30 -17.36 -10.60
C SER A 191 7.15 -15.86 -10.36
N ASP A 192 5.91 -15.37 -10.19
CA ASP A 192 5.60 -13.96 -10.06
C ASP A 192 4.94 -13.65 -8.70
N ARG A 193 5.49 -12.67 -7.98
CA ARG A 193 5.05 -12.34 -6.62
C ARG A 193 3.63 -11.75 -6.59
N GLU A 194 3.29 -10.93 -7.58
CA GLU A 194 1.99 -10.28 -7.67
C GLU A 194 0.91 -11.32 -7.99
N LEU A 195 1.17 -12.21 -8.96
CA LEU A 195 0.29 -13.33 -9.29
C LEU A 195 0.11 -14.28 -8.10
N ALA A 196 1.19 -14.66 -7.41
CA ALA A 196 1.10 -15.49 -6.21
C ALA A 196 0.26 -14.82 -5.11
N SER A 197 0.40 -13.50 -4.92
CA SER A 197 -0.40 -12.79 -3.92
C SER A 197 -1.87 -12.69 -4.31
N LEU A 198 -2.18 -12.50 -5.60
CA LEU A 198 -3.55 -12.53 -6.11
C LEU A 198 -4.20 -13.90 -5.94
N ASP A 199 -3.49 -14.98 -6.26
CA ASP A 199 -3.95 -16.36 -6.07
C ASP A 199 -4.28 -16.64 -4.60
N ASN A 200 -3.44 -16.19 -3.67
CA ASN A 200 -3.74 -16.26 -2.23
C ASN A 200 -4.99 -15.49 -1.83
N SER A 201 -5.17 -14.27 -2.33
CA SER A 201 -6.36 -13.45 -2.04
C SER A 201 -7.63 -14.15 -2.55
N VAL A 202 -7.63 -14.67 -3.78
CA VAL A 202 -8.80 -15.40 -4.32
C VAL A 202 -9.09 -16.62 -3.47
N ALA A 203 -8.06 -17.38 -3.09
CA ALA A 203 -8.23 -18.58 -2.29
C ALA A 203 -8.74 -18.28 -0.88
N ARG A 204 -8.29 -17.19 -0.24
CA ARG A 204 -8.81 -16.73 1.06
C ARG A 204 -10.28 -16.31 0.94
N SER A 205 -10.59 -15.39 0.03
CA SER A 205 -11.94 -14.87 -0.17
C SER A 205 -12.95 -15.99 -0.47
N TYR A 206 -12.58 -16.92 -1.36
CA TYR A 206 -13.41 -18.10 -1.65
C TYR A 206 -13.64 -18.96 -0.40
N ARG A 207 -12.61 -19.23 0.41
CA ARG A 207 -12.77 -20.02 1.65
C ARG A 207 -13.66 -19.31 2.66
N SER A 208 -13.49 -18.01 2.86
CA SER A 208 -14.33 -17.22 3.77
C SER A 208 -15.79 -17.28 3.35
N PHE A 209 -16.07 -17.10 2.06
CA PHE A 209 -17.43 -17.12 1.57
C PHE A 209 -18.10 -18.51 1.69
N ARG A 210 -17.33 -19.56 1.42
CA ARG A 210 -17.76 -20.94 1.65
C ARG A 210 -18.07 -21.21 3.12
N GLN A 211 -17.25 -20.69 4.04
CA GLN A 211 -17.47 -20.84 5.48
C GLN A 211 -18.76 -20.13 5.93
N GLU A 212 -19.02 -18.92 5.44
CA GLU A 212 -20.27 -18.21 5.75
C GLU A 212 -21.49 -18.94 5.19
N ALA A 213 -21.45 -19.43 3.94
CA ALA A 213 -22.53 -20.24 3.37
C ALA A 213 -22.86 -21.48 4.21
N VAL A 214 -21.83 -22.17 4.73
CA VAL A 214 -22.00 -23.32 5.63
C VAL A 214 -22.58 -22.90 6.98
N LYS A 215 -22.09 -21.79 7.55
CA LYS A 215 -22.52 -21.26 8.86
C LYS A 215 -24.00 -20.86 8.86
N VAL A 216 -24.49 -20.28 7.77
CA VAL A 216 -25.93 -19.95 7.61
C VAL A 216 -26.78 -21.14 7.14
N GLY A 217 -26.17 -22.33 6.96
CA GLY A 217 -26.87 -23.56 6.57
C GLY A 217 -27.33 -23.61 5.11
N ASN A 218 -26.86 -22.69 4.25
CA ASN A 218 -27.28 -22.61 2.85
C ASN A 218 -26.46 -23.53 1.95
N LYS A 219 -26.84 -24.81 1.92
CA LYS A 219 -26.14 -25.85 1.14
C LYS A 219 -26.17 -25.64 -0.37
N ASP A 220 -27.20 -24.98 -0.90
CA ASP A 220 -27.32 -24.75 -2.33
C ASP A 220 -26.40 -23.61 -2.79
N LEU A 221 -26.30 -22.54 -1.99
CA LEU A 221 -25.27 -21.53 -2.18
C LEU A 221 -23.88 -22.14 -2.14
N ASP A 222 -23.58 -22.98 -1.14
CA ASP A 222 -22.30 -23.67 -1.04
C ASP A 222 -21.97 -24.44 -2.35
N LYS A 223 -22.87 -25.30 -2.83
CA LYS A 223 -22.69 -26.03 -4.10
C LYS A 223 -22.49 -25.09 -5.29
N GLN A 224 -23.26 -24.01 -5.37
CA GLN A 224 -23.13 -23.02 -6.43
C GLN A 224 -21.74 -22.37 -6.43
N LEU A 225 -21.21 -21.98 -5.26
CA LEU A 225 -19.87 -21.41 -5.13
C LEU A 225 -18.79 -22.37 -5.60
N GLN A 226 -18.93 -23.65 -5.26
CA GLN A 226 -18.04 -24.71 -5.72
C GLN A 226 -18.03 -24.84 -7.25
N SER A 227 -19.22 -24.82 -7.87
CA SER A 227 -19.38 -24.90 -9.32
C SER A 227 -18.76 -23.69 -10.02
N GLN A 228 -19.10 -22.47 -9.54
CA GLN A 228 -18.57 -21.22 -10.08
C GLN A 228 -17.04 -21.14 -9.95
N GLN A 229 -16.47 -21.57 -8.83
CA GLN A 229 -15.03 -21.57 -8.64
C GLN A 229 -14.33 -22.53 -9.61
N LYS A 230 -14.89 -23.71 -9.86
CA LYS A 230 -14.35 -24.67 -10.85
C LYS A 230 -14.41 -24.10 -12.28
N ALA A 231 -15.53 -23.49 -12.65
CA ALA A 231 -15.69 -22.84 -13.94
C ALA A 231 -14.69 -21.70 -14.13
N TRP A 232 -14.53 -20.85 -13.10
CA TRP A 232 -13.55 -19.78 -13.11
C TRP A 232 -12.10 -20.30 -13.20
N LEU A 233 -11.75 -21.40 -12.52
CA LEU A 233 -10.42 -21.99 -12.65
C LEU A 233 -10.11 -22.43 -14.09
N SER A 234 -11.09 -23.00 -14.80
CA SER A 234 -10.95 -23.31 -16.23
C SER A 234 -10.74 -22.06 -17.08
N GLN A 235 -11.46 -20.97 -16.78
CA GLN A 235 -11.28 -19.68 -17.47
C GLN A 235 -9.91 -19.06 -17.18
N ARG A 236 -9.47 -19.03 -15.92
CA ARG A 236 -8.13 -18.55 -15.55
C ARG A 236 -7.05 -19.37 -16.25
N ASN A 237 -7.23 -20.69 -16.32
CA ASN A 237 -6.23 -21.57 -16.92
C ASN A 237 -6.10 -21.38 -18.45
N SER A 238 -7.11 -20.83 -19.14
CA SER A 238 -6.99 -20.51 -20.57
C SER A 238 -6.04 -19.34 -20.85
N CYS A 239 -5.69 -18.54 -19.84
CA CYS A 239 -4.64 -17.51 -19.93
C CYS A 239 -3.23 -18.08 -20.15
N ASN A 240 -3.01 -19.39 -19.95
CA ASN A 240 -1.67 -19.98 -19.97
C ASN A 240 -0.70 -19.20 -19.05
N ALA A 241 0.46 -18.79 -19.56
CA ALA A 241 1.46 -18.01 -18.82
C ALA A 241 1.34 -16.48 -19.04
N ASP A 242 0.24 -15.99 -19.62
CA ASP A 242 0.02 -14.56 -19.81
C ASP A 242 -0.30 -13.89 -18.46
N THR A 243 0.68 -13.16 -17.95
CA THR A 243 0.60 -12.45 -16.67
C THR A 243 -0.55 -11.47 -16.61
N GLU A 244 -0.80 -10.67 -17.64
CA GLU A 244 -1.85 -9.64 -17.60
C GLU A 244 -3.23 -10.28 -17.68
N CYS A 245 -3.40 -11.34 -18.49
CA CYS A 245 -4.61 -12.15 -18.49
C CYS A 245 -4.89 -12.77 -17.11
N LEU A 246 -3.86 -13.34 -16.47
CA LEU A 246 -3.98 -13.93 -15.13
C LEU A 246 -4.32 -12.88 -14.06
N LYS A 247 -3.65 -11.73 -14.07
CA LYS A 247 -3.95 -10.61 -13.16
C LYS A 247 -5.39 -10.17 -13.30
N LYS A 248 -5.83 -9.92 -14.54
CA LYS A 248 -7.22 -9.51 -14.82
C LYS A 248 -8.21 -10.57 -14.33
N SER A 249 -8.00 -11.83 -14.69
CA SER A 249 -8.89 -12.93 -14.28
C SER A 249 -9.02 -13.07 -12.76
N MET A 250 -7.93 -12.88 -12.01
CA MET A 250 -7.94 -12.95 -10.54
C MET A 250 -8.55 -11.71 -9.89
N ASN A 251 -8.30 -10.51 -10.41
CA ASN A 251 -8.94 -9.29 -9.93
C ASN A 251 -10.46 -9.33 -10.16
N ASP A 252 -10.91 -9.70 -11.37
CA ASP A 252 -12.35 -9.84 -11.67
C ASP A 252 -13.02 -10.86 -10.72
N ARG A 253 -12.31 -11.92 -10.35
CA ARG A 253 -12.80 -12.92 -9.40
C ARG A 253 -12.92 -12.37 -7.98
N LEU A 254 -11.95 -11.58 -7.54
CA LEU A 254 -12.01 -10.93 -6.23
C LEU A 254 -13.20 -9.97 -6.14
N GLU A 255 -13.46 -9.18 -7.19
CA GLU A 255 -14.67 -8.34 -7.23
C GLU A 255 -15.94 -9.17 -7.14
N THR A 256 -16.04 -10.25 -7.93
CA THR A 256 -17.21 -11.15 -7.90
C THR A 256 -17.44 -11.74 -6.50
N LEU A 257 -16.37 -12.20 -5.84
CA LEU A 257 -16.45 -12.80 -4.50
C LEU A 257 -16.81 -11.76 -3.44
N ALA A 258 -16.27 -10.53 -3.52
CA ALA A 258 -16.59 -9.43 -2.61
C ALA A 258 -18.09 -9.08 -2.68
N HIS A 259 -18.62 -8.83 -3.88
CA HIS A 259 -20.06 -8.48 -4.04
C HIS A 259 -21.00 -9.61 -3.62
N SER A 260 -20.54 -10.87 -3.70
CA SER A 260 -21.35 -12.00 -3.27
C SER A 260 -21.40 -12.15 -1.74
N LEU A 261 -20.39 -11.66 -1.02
CA LEU A 261 -20.37 -11.61 0.44
C LEU A 261 -21.33 -10.55 0.98
N ASP A 262 -21.52 -9.43 0.28
CA ASP A 262 -22.46 -8.37 0.68
C ASP A 262 -23.93 -8.82 0.69
N GLY A 263 -24.24 -9.93 -0.01
CA GLY A 263 -25.59 -10.46 -0.16
C GLY A 263 -25.95 -11.63 0.76
N VAL A 264 -25.08 -12.01 1.71
CA VAL A 264 -25.30 -13.11 2.67
C VAL A 264 -25.34 -12.58 4.09
#